data_AF-A0A9P4K7Z6-F1
#
_entry.id   AF-A0A9P4K7Z6-F1
#
_cell.length_a   1.000
_cell.length_b   1.000
_cell.length_c   1.000
_cell.angle_alpha   90.00
_cell.angle_beta   90.00
_cell.angle_gamma   90.00
#
_symmetry.space_group_name_H-M   'P 1'
#
loop_
_entity.id
_entity.type
_entity.pdbx_description
1 polymer ?
#
loop_
_entity_poly.entity_id
_entity_poly.type
_entity_poly.pdbx_seq_one_letter_code
_entity_poly.pdbx_strand_id
1 'polypeptide(L)'
;MAKDIVLPTSLPGEINAATRTLHTTLNRQITTRLPLALPPHASDPALYTTGLLHYTPVFLTFESLWTDLCLASSNDVVSPHLSYLLVNPYSSPTLFSSPPSGPLLTFLSTLRPHGLARSTRLKHDLSTLLGVSATEVDVLLTQYPGPLVRDFCLHIRRSVAAKPHVLVAYAWCFYMAVFSGGRWIRGELVKAGEEFWVHRVRDGQGTDTQGKEGKGQEEQSEEEMTQRKKSDWGLNFWYFAGEFDGEDIKVEFKRRLAAAESLFTPSERVDIIEEAKTIFKFSASLVEGLDEQLGTDMEKVKRLDTMSRLRAKAEEKQKRETATENRKQQDNLFQKAGDAVMWFRRPEVTGMLVAVGCLVCVLLLRLDPVSVFEGI
;
A
#
# COMPACT_ATOMS: atom_id res chain seq x y z
N MET A 1 16.90 35.58 -22.06
CA MET A 1 16.36 35.24 -20.73
C MET A 1 15.24 34.24 -20.93
N ALA A 2 15.56 32.94 -20.90
CA ALA A 2 14.55 31.91 -20.86
C ALA A 2 13.99 31.92 -19.43
N LYS A 3 12.73 32.34 -19.29
CA LYS A 3 12.00 32.22 -18.03
C LYS A 3 11.83 30.72 -17.83
N ASP A 4 12.55 30.14 -16.87
CA ASP A 4 12.39 28.75 -16.48
C ASP A 4 10.89 28.49 -16.29
N ILE A 5 10.31 27.73 -17.21
CA ILE A 5 8.94 27.24 -17.08
C ILE A 5 9.03 26.19 -16.00
N VAL A 6 8.94 26.63 -14.74
CA VAL A 6 8.72 25.73 -13.61
C VAL A 6 7.38 25.06 -13.92
N LEU A 7 7.44 23.81 -14.36
CA LEU A 7 6.25 22.97 -14.51
C LEU A 7 5.45 23.09 -13.22
N PRO A 8 4.14 23.39 -13.27
CA PRO A 8 3.34 23.45 -12.07
C PRO A 8 3.50 22.13 -11.32
N THR A 9 3.84 22.22 -10.03
CA THR A 9 4.02 21.01 -9.21
C THR A 9 2.66 20.34 -9.13
N SER A 10 2.59 19.04 -9.47
CA SER A 10 1.36 18.27 -9.31
C SER A 10 0.85 18.37 -7.86
N LEU A 11 -0.47 18.35 -7.64
CA LEU A 11 -1.03 18.41 -6.28
C LEU A 11 -0.48 17.27 -5.38
N PRO A 12 -0.40 16.01 -5.85
CA PRO A 12 0.38 14.96 -5.19
C PRO A 12 1.82 15.34 -4.80
N GLY A 13 2.54 15.99 -5.71
CA GLY A 13 3.90 16.45 -5.48
C GLY A 13 3.98 17.50 -4.37
N GLU A 14 3.04 18.45 -4.36
CA GLU A 14 2.93 19.47 -3.31
C GLU A 14 2.62 18.86 -1.94
N ILE A 15 1.67 17.94 -1.86
CA ILE A 15 1.36 17.20 -0.62
C ILE A 15 2.61 16.47 -0.13
N ASN A 16 3.29 15.71 -1.00
CA ASN A 16 4.48 14.95 -0.63
C ASN A 16 5.63 15.86 -0.16
N ALA A 17 5.85 17.00 -0.83
CA ALA A 17 6.86 17.96 -0.44
C ALA A 17 6.54 18.58 0.94
N ALA A 18 5.29 18.99 1.15
CA ALA A 18 4.83 19.65 2.37
C ALA A 18 4.75 18.72 3.59
N THR A 19 4.56 17.42 3.36
CA THR A 19 4.39 16.42 4.43
C THR A 19 5.62 15.54 4.65
N ARG A 20 6.70 15.69 3.87
CA ARG A 20 7.89 14.82 3.90
C ARG A 20 8.43 14.55 5.31
N THR A 21 8.64 15.60 6.11
CA THR A 21 9.17 15.48 7.47
C THR A 21 8.17 14.77 8.39
N LEU A 22 6.89 15.13 8.30
CA LEU A 22 5.82 14.52 9.10
C LEU A 22 5.66 13.02 8.77
N HIS A 23 5.67 12.68 7.47
CA HIS A 23 5.66 11.31 7.00
C HIS A 23 6.87 10.52 7.51
N THR A 24 8.07 11.09 7.46
CA THR A 24 9.28 10.43 7.94
C THR A 24 9.20 10.14 9.44
N THR A 25 8.71 11.09 10.22
CA THR A 25 8.49 10.93 11.67
C THR A 25 7.45 9.85 11.95
N LEU A 26 6.27 9.94 11.35
CA LEU A 26 5.19 8.97 11.55
C LEU A 26 5.59 7.57 11.10
N ASN A 27 6.22 7.43 9.93
CA ASN A 27 6.70 6.16 9.44
C ASN A 27 7.70 5.54 10.42
N ARG A 28 8.65 6.32 10.94
CA ARG A 28 9.57 5.83 11.97
C ARG A 28 8.82 5.38 13.23
N GLN A 29 7.82 6.13 13.68
CA GLN A 29 7.00 5.74 14.83
C GLN A 29 6.35 4.36 14.60
N ILE A 30 5.66 4.20 13.47
CA ILE A 30 4.99 2.94 13.09
C ILE A 30 5.98 1.79 12.96
N THR A 31 7.04 1.96 12.16
CA THR A 31 7.99 0.86 11.86
C THR A 31 8.76 0.38 13.08
N THR A 32 8.96 1.23 14.09
CA THR A 32 9.67 0.87 15.33
C THR A 32 8.78 0.15 16.34
N ARG A 33 7.45 0.32 16.22
CA ARG A 33 6.45 -0.29 17.10
C ARG A 33 5.83 -1.55 16.53
N LEU A 34 5.74 -1.67 15.19
CA LEU A 34 5.19 -2.86 14.54
C LEU A 34 5.78 -4.17 15.09
N PRO A 35 7.11 -4.31 15.31
CA PRO A 35 7.65 -5.55 15.88
C PRO A 35 7.15 -5.86 17.29
N LEU A 36 6.75 -4.85 18.07
CA LEU A 36 6.22 -5.06 19.42
C LEU A 36 4.84 -5.73 19.40
N ALA A 37 4.08 -5.57 18.32
CA ALA A 37 2.78 -6.19 18.11
C ALA A 37 2.87 -7.58 17.43
N LEU A 38 4.07 -8.13 17.28
CA LEU A 38 4.32 -9.39 16.57
C LEU A 38 5.28 -10.31 17.36
N PRO A 39 5.34 -11.61 17.04
CA PRO A 39 6.34 -12.51 17.60
C PRO A 39 7.78 -12.03 17.32
N PRO A 40 8.72 -12.22 18.26
CA PRO A 40 8.57 -12.88 19.56
C PRO A 40 8.11 -11.92 20.69
N HIS A 41 7.72 -10.68 20.38
CA HIS A 41 7.40 -9.67 21.38
C HIS A 41 5.94 -9.69 21.85
N ALA A 42 5.04 -10.16 21.00
CA ALA A 42 3.65 -10.46 21.32
C ALA A 42 3.37 -11.96 21.09
N SER A 43 2.51 -12.53 21.93
CA SER A 43 2.05 -13.92 21.83
C SER A 43 0.77 -14.09 21.03
N ASP A 44 0.04 -13.01 20.81
CA ASP A 44 -1.29 -12.96 20.22
C ASP A 44 -1.50 -11.60 19.52
N PRO A 45 -2.55 -11.46 18.69
CA PRO A 45 -2.73 -10.28 17.86
C PRO A 45 -3.38 -9.10 18.61
N ALA A 46 -3.57 -9.16 19.94
CA ALA A 46 -4.37 -8.15 20.66
C ALA A 46 -3.85 -6.72 20.50
N LEU A 47 -2.52 -6.52 20.48
CA LEU A 47 -1.92 -5.20 20.24
C LEU A 47 -2.20 -4.68 18.83
N TYR A 48 -2.12 -5.56 17.82
CA TYR A 48 -2.48 -5.21 16.45
C TYR A 48 -3.98 -4.87 16.34
N THR A 49 -4.85 -5.70 16.93
CA THR A 49 -6.30 -5.48 16.99
C THR A 49 -6.64 -4.15 17.65
N THR A 50 -5.95 -3.80 18.74
CA THR A 50 -6.12 -2.51 19.42
C THR A 50 -5.78 -1.34 18.50
N GLY A 51 -4.67 -1.41 17.77
CA GLY A 51 -4.32 -0.40 16.77
C GLY A 51 -5.38 -0.27 15.67
N LEU A 52 -5.89 -1.39 15.17
CA LEU A 52 -6.94 -1.42 14.14
C LEU A 52 -8.25 -0.80 14.65
N LEU A 53 -8.62 -1.08 15.90
CA LEU A 53 -9.81 -0.52 16.54
C LEU A 53 -9.76 1.02 16.61
N HIS A 54 -8.58 1.60 16.80
CA HIS A 54 -8.40 3.06 16.87
C HIS A 54 -8.44 3.74 15.50
N TYR A 55 -7.92 3.09 14.45
CA TYR A 55 -7.95 3.63 13.09
C TYR A 55 -9.25 3.35 12.35
N THR A 56 -10.03 2.34 12.75
CA THR A 56 -11.30 1.99 12.08
C THR A 56 -12.30 3.15 12.04
N PRO A 57 -12.58 3.87 13.15
CA PRO A 57 -13.45 5.04 13.12
C PRO A 57 -12.98 6.15 12.18
N VAL A 58 -11.67 6.31 11.99
CA VAL A 58 -11.08 7.32 11.09
C VAL A 58 -11.47 7.01 9.64
N PHE A 59 -11.25 5.77 9.20
CA PHE A 59 -11.64 5.32 7.85
C PHE A 59 -13.15 5.40 7.65
N LEU A 60 -13.93 4.92 8.62
CA LEU A 60 -15.39 4.99 8.56
C LEU A 60 -15.87 6.43 8.42
N THR A 61 -15.25 7.37 9.15
CA THR A 61 -15.68 8.78 9.15
C THR A 61 -15.49 9.42 7.78
N PHE A 62 -14.30 9.37 7.17
CA PHE A 62 -14.10 10.05 5.89
C PHE A 62 -14.78 9.30 4.73
N GLU A 63 -14.86 7.97 4.76
CA GLU A 63 -15.51 7.19 3.70
C GLU A 63 -17.04 7.32 3.72
N SER A 64 -17.66 7.44 4.91
CA SER A 64 -19.09 7.74 5.04
C SER A 64 -19.42 9.15 4.56
N LEU A 65 -18.65 10.17 4.98
CA LEU A 65 -18.83 11.55 4.49
C LEU A 65 -18.70 11.66 2.98
N TRP A 66 -17.76 10.92 2.39
CA TRP A 66 -17.61 10.85 0.95
C TRP A 66 -18.84 10.22 0.28
N THR A 67 -19.34 9.13 0.85
CA THR A 67 -20.54 8.45 0.33
C THR A 67 -21.76 9.38 0.40
N ASP A 68 -21.97 10.05 1.53
CA ASP A 68 -23.06 11.02 1.73
C ASP A 68 -22.97 12.18 0.71
N LEU A 69 -21.78 12.69 0.42
CA LEU A 69 -21.55 13.71 -0.60
C LEU A 69 -21.95 13.24 -2.01
N CYS A 70 -21.59 12.01 -2.37
CA CYS A 70 -21.95 11.45 -3.67
C CYS A 70 -23.45 11.20 -3.81
N LEU A 71 -24.11 10.74 -2.75
CA LEU A 71 -25.56 10.54 -2.73
C LEU A 71 -26.31 11.88 -2.80
N ALA A 72 -25.87 12.90 -2.06
CA ALA A 72 -26.46 14.24 -2.12
C ALA A 72 -26.38 14.87 -3.53
N SER A 73 -25.36 14.52 -4.32
CA SER A 73 -25.23 14.98 -5.71
C SER A 73 -26.23 14.32 -6.67
N SER A 74 -26.85 13.20 -6.29
CA SER A 74 -27.71 12.39 -7.17
C SER A 74 -29.21 12.73 -7.10
N ASN A 75 -29.61 13.75 -6.31
CA ASN A 75 -31.01 14.15 -6.06
C ASN A 75 -31.92 13.05 -5.48
N ASP A 76 -31.42 11.84 -5.20
CA ASP A 76 -32.17 10.82 -4.47
C ASP A 76 -32.29 11.24 -3.00
N VAL A 77 -33.53 11.52 -2.59
CA VAL A 77 -33.91 11.78 -1.20
C VAL A 77 -33.77 10.47 -0.41
N VAL A 78 -32.55 10.17 0.02
CA VAL A 78 -32.29 9.15 1.03
C VAL A 78 -31.77 9.88 2.26
N SER A 79 -32.45 9.65 3.38
CA SER A 79 -32.23 10.30 4.67
C SER A 79 -30.74 10.56 4.95
N PRO A 80 -30.36 11.77 5.40
CA PRO A 80 -29.03 11.97 5.93
C PRO A 80 -28.91 11.03 7.15
N HIS A 81 -27.73 10.47 7.44
CA HIS A 81 -27.26 10.15 8.80
C HIS A 81 -26.31 8.94 8.91
N LEU A 82 -25.86 8.26 7.85
CA LEU A 82 -24.86 7.18 8.03
C LEU A 82 -23.57 7.71 8.71
N SER A 83 -23.09 8.91 8.36
CA SER A 83 -21.91 9.55 8.98
C SER A 83 -22.11 10.04 10.43
N TYR A 84 -23.37 10.18 10.87
CA TYR A 84 -23.78 10.80 12.14
C TYR A 84 -24.39 9.83 13.14
N LEU A 85 -24.50 8.53 12.85
CA LEU A 85 -24.96 7.53 13.84
C LEU A 85 -24.08 7.47 15.11
N LEU A 86 -22.87 8.05 15.07
CA LEU A 86 -21.92 8.17 16.19
C LEU A 86 -21.96 9.53 16.90
N VAL A 87 -22.85 10.44 16.51
CA VAL A 87 -22.94 11.80 17.04
C VAL A 87 -24.38 12.07 17.42
N ASN A 88 -24.58 12.87 18.48
CA ASN A 88 -25.89 13.23 19.01
C ASN A 88 -26.87 13.63 17.88
N PRO A 89 -28.04 12.97 17.74
CA PRO A 89 -29.01 13.20 16.66
C PRO A 89 -29.59 14.62 16.65
N TYR A 90 -29.46 15.37 17.75
CA TYR A 90 -29.87 16.78 17.84
C TYR A 90 -28.81 17.76 17.34
N SER A 91 -27.60 17.28 17.01
CA SER A 91 -26.59 18.02 16.28
C SER A 91 -26.75 17.72 14.79
N SER A 92 -27.83 18.15 14.17
CA SER A 92 -27.90 18.23 12.70
C SER A 92 -27.29 19.55 12.25
N PRO A 93 -25.98 19.64 11.94
CA PRO A 93 -25.54 20.74 11.11
C PRO A 93 -26.08 20.48 9.71
N THR A 94 -26.40 21.55 9.00
CA THR A 94 -26.32 21.57 7.54
C THR A 94 -25.08 20.78 7.12
N LEU A 95 -25.24 19.68 6.36
CA LEU A 95 -24.14 18.75 6.02
C LEU A 95 -22.90 19.49 5.49
N PHE A 96 -23.13 20.62 4.83
CA PHE A 96 -22.10 21.51 4.34
C PHE A 96 -22.46 22.96 4.69
N SER A 97 -21.46 23.77 5.07
CA SER A 97 -21.68 25.20 5.36
C SER A 97 -22.06 25.99 4.10
N SER A 98 -21.69 25.47 2.93
CA SER A 98 -22.07 25.94 1.59
C SER A 98 -22.23 24.73 0.67
N PRO A 99 -23.21 24.71 -0.27
CA PRO A 99 -23.32 23.60 -1.21
C PRO A 99 -22.05 23.51 -2.07
N PRO A 100 -21.39 22.34 -2.14
CA PRO A 100 -20.22 22.17 -3.00
C PRO A 100 -20.54 22.40 -4.47
N SER A 101 -19.56 22.86 -5.24
CA SER A 101 -19.74 23.10 -6.67
C SER A 101 -20.06 21.78 -7.41
N GLY A 102 -20.95 21.82 -8.40
CA GLY A 102 -21.30 20.65 -9.22
C GLY A 102 -20.09 19.96 -9.85
N PRO A 103 -19.09 20.68 -10.39
CA PRO A 103 -17.85 20.10 -10.89
C PRO A 103 -17.06 19.35 -9.82
N LEU A 104 -16.96 19.90 -8.59
CA LEU A 104 -16.27 19.24 -7.48
C LEU A 104 -16.97 17.95 -7.07
N LEU A 105 -18.31 17.95 -6.99
CA LEU A 105 -19.09 16.75 -6.65
C LEU A 105 -18.92 15.64 -7.71
N THR A 106 -18.97 16.01 -8.99
CA THR A 106 -18.74 15.08 -10.11
C THR A 106 -17.32 14.50 -10.06
N PHE A 107 -16.34 15.35 -9.73
CA PHE A 107 -14.98 14.89 -9.54
C PHE A 107 -14.85 13.94 -8.36
N LEU A 108 -15.38 14.28 -7.18
CA LEU A 108 -15.26 13.44 -5.99
C LEU A 108 -15.98 12.09 -6.16
N SER A 109 -17.11 12.05 -6.87
CA SER A 109 -17.82 10.79 -7.16
C SER A 109 -17.01 9.88 -8.09
N THR A 110 -16.29 10.47 -9.05
CA THR A 110 -15.41 9.71 -9.93
C THR A 110 -14.07 9.40 -9.29
N LEU A 111 -13.55 10.22 -8.37
CA LEU A 111 -12.20 10.05 -7.83
C LEU A 111 -12.00 8.72 -7.09
N ARG A 112 -13.03 8.12 -6.49
CA ARG A 112 -12.94 6.87 -5.70
C ARG A 112 -13.31 5.65 -6.55
N PRO A 113 -12.36 4.89 -7.13
CA PRO A 113 -12.67 3.71 -7.92
C PRO A 113 -13.22 2.58 -7.03
N HIS A 114 -13.93 1.63 -7.64
CA HIS A 114 -14.42 0.44 -6.95
C HIS A 114 -13.26 -0.33 -6.31
N GLY A 115 -13.46 -0.85 -5.10
CA GLY A 115 -12.44 -1.59 -4.37
C GLY A 115 -11.37 -0.74 -3.69
N LEU A 116 -11.42 0.59 -3.76
CA LEU A 116 -10.49 1.47 -3.03
C LEU A 116 -10.83 1.56 -1.53
N ALA A 117 -12.11 1.71 -1.20
CA ALA A 117 -12.60 1.87 0.18
C ALA A 117 -12.15 0.71 1.09
N ARG A 118 -11.87 1.03 2.36
CA ARG A 118 -11.29 0.11 3.37
C ARG A 118 -12.23 -0.19 4.54
N SER A 119 -13.28 0.61 4.76
CA SER A 119 -14.19 0.45 5.91
C SER A 119 -14.75 -0.95 6.08
N THR A 120 -15.28 -1.57 5.01
CA THR A 120 -15.84 -2.92 5.08
C THR A 120 -14.78 -3.96 5.46
N ARG A 121 -13.56 -3.81 4.95
CA ARG A 121 -12.44 -4.71 5.26
C ARG A 121 -11.99 -4.56 6.71
N LEU A 122 -11.93 -3.34 7.23
CA LEU A 122 -11.63 -3.06 8.63
C LEU A 122 -12.66 -3.68 9.58
N LYS A 123 -13.96 -3.54 9.28
CA LYS A 123 -15.02 -4.17 10.08
C LYS A 123 -14.92 -5.69 10.06
N HIS A 124 -14.68 -6.28 8.89
CA HIS A 124 -14.47 -7.72 8.75
C HIS A 124 -13.25 -8.21 9.53
N ASP A 125 -12.14 -7.48 9.44
CA ASP A 125 -10.91 -7.81 10.18
C ASP A 125 -11.14 -7.73 11.69
N LEU A 126 -11.82 -6.70 12.20
CA LEU A 126 -12.17 -6.61 13.62
C LEU A 126 -13.08 -7.75 14.06
N SER A 127 -14.08 -8.13 13.25
CA SER A 127 -14.96 -9.27 13.54
C SER A 127 -14.16 -10.56 13.69
N THR A 128 -13.21 -10.78 12.77
CA THR A 128 -12.31 -11.93 12.77
C THR A 128 -11.38 -11.92 14.00
N LEU A 129 -10.70 -10.81 14.24
CA LEU A 129 -9.68 -10.67 15.31
C LEU A 129 -10.27 -10.70 16.71
N LEU A 130 -11.51 -10.23 16.89
CA LEU A 130 -12.20 -10.23 18.18
C LEU A 130 -13.04 -11.50 18.39
N GLY A 131 -13.25 -12.31 17.34
CA GLY A 131 -14.12 -13.48 17.40
C GLY A 131 -15.59 -13.14 17.66
N VAL A 132 -16.06 -11.97 17.20
CA VAL A 132 -17.42 -11.47 17.40
C VAL A 132 -18.15 -11.27 16.07
N SER A 133 -19.48 -11.23 16.10
CA SER A 133 -20.29 -11.01 14.91
C SER A 133 -20.11 -9.59 14.33
N ALA A 134 -20.44 -9.41 13.05
CA ALA A 134 -20.40 -8.10 12.40
C ALA A 134 -21.28 -7.06 13.12
N THR A 135 -22.42 -7.47 13.67
CA THR A 135 -23.31 -6.60 14.45
C THR A 135 -22.67 -6.15 15.76
N GLU A 136 -21.93 -7.03 16.44
CA GLU A 136 -21.20 -6.65 17.65
C GLU A 136 -20.06 -5.67 17.34
N VAL A 137 -19.37 -5.82 16.21
CA VAL A 137 -18.40 -4.83 15.74
C VAL A 137 -19.07 -3.48 15.49
N ASP A 138 -20.23 -3.46 14.85
CA ASP A 138 -20.98 -2.21 14.63
C ASP A 138 -21.37 -1.55 15.96
N VAL A 139 -21.83 -2.33 16.95
CA VAL A 139 -22.12 -1.84 18.31
C VAL A 139 -20.86 -1.31 18.99
N LEU A 140 -19.74 -2.04 18.93
CA LEU A 140 -18.46 -1.60 19.51
C LEU A 140 -18.00 -0.26 18.94
N LEU A 141 -18.16 -0.10 17.62
CA LEU A 141 -17.77 1.12 16.90
C LEU A 141 -18.77 2.27 17.09
N THR A 142 -19.86 2.08 17.85
CA THR A 142 -20.76 3.19 18.26
C THR A 142 -20.08 4.22 19.16
N GLN A 143 -18.97 3.82 19.82
CA GLN A 143 -18.22 4.65 20.73
C GLN A 143 -16.78 4.80 20.24
N TYR A 144 -16.18 5.96 20.48
CA TYR A 144 -14.77 6.16 20.19
C TYR A 144 -13.92 5.48 21.27
N PRO A 145 -12.86 4.74 20.88
CA PRO A 145 -11.94 4.09 21.84
C PRO A 145 -11.24 5.05 22.81
N GLY A 146 -11.17 6.35 22.45
CA GLY A 146 -10.57 7.38 23.29
C GLY A 146 -10.75 8.79 22.73
N PRO A 147 -10.34 9.82 23.50
CA PRO A 147 -10.51 11.22 23.12
C PRO A 147 -9.75 11.59 21.85
N LEU A 148 -8.57 11.03 21.61
CA LEU A 148 -7.78 11.31 20.40
C LEU A 148 -8.49 10.85 19.12
N VAL A 149 -9.09 9.65 19.14
CA VAL A 149 -9.87 9.14 18.00
C VAL A 149 -11.12 9.98 17.79
N ARG A 150 -11.83 10.32 18.87
CA ARG A 150 -12.99 11.21 18.81
C ARG A 150 -12.64 12.55 18.19
N ASP A 151 -11.58 13.20 18.68
CA ASP A 151 -11.19 14.53 18.26
C ASP A 151 -10.72 14.52 16.80
N PHE A 152 -10.02 13.46 16.38
CA PHE A 152 -9.69 13.25 14.96
C PHE A 152 -10.97 13.11 14.12
N CYS A 153 -11.91 12.24 14.48
CA CYS A 153 -13.13 12.04 13.72
C CYS A 153 -14.05 13.30 13.71
N LEU A 154 -14.04 14.10 14.78
CA LEU A 154 -14.73 15.39 14.82
C LEU A 154 -14.08 16.42 13.91
N HIS A 155 -12.74 16.47 13.86
CA HIS A 155 -12.00 17.30 12.90
C HIS A 155 -12.37 16.96 11.46
N ILE A 156 -12.34 15.67 11.08
CA ILE A 156 -12.69 15.22 9.73
C ILE A 156 -14.08 15.73 9.33
N ARG A 157 -15.08 15.52 10.19
CA ARG A 157 -16.45 15.98 9.94
C ARG A 157 -16.52 17.49 9.74
N ARG A 158 -15.89 18.27 10.62
CA ARG A 158 -15.90 19.74 10.53
C ARG A 158 -15.19 20.24 9.27
N SER A 159 -14.01 19.72 8.96
CA SER A 159 -13.21 20.12 7.81
C SER A 159 -13.90 19.78 6.49
N VAL A 160 -14.42 18.55 6.35
CA VAL A 160 -15.11 18.12 5.13
C VAL A 160 -16.44 18.85 4.95
N ALA A 161 -17.20 19.07 6.03
CA ALA A 161 -18.43 19.88 5.97
C ALA A 161 -18.17 21.31 5.51
N ALA A 162 -17.08 21.93 5.96
CA ALA A 162 -16.71 23.28 5.56
C ALA A 162 -16.09 23.34 4.15
N LYS A 163 -15.29 22.32 3.79
CA LYS A 163 -14.41 22.32 2.62
C LYS A 163 -14.36 20.92 1.98
N PRO A 164 -15.37 20.51 1.18
CA PRO A 164 -15.46 19.15 0.66
C PRO A 164 -14.24 18.68 -0.16
N HIS A 165 -13.52 19.61 -0.81
CA HIS A 165 -12.29 19.32 -1.55
C HIS A 165 -11.18 18.71 -0.69
N VAL A 166 -11.19 18.92 0.63
CA VAL A 166 -10.17 18.35 1.52
C VAL A 166 -10.27 16.83 1.66
N LEU A 167 -11.36 16.19 1.20
CA LEU A 167 -11.42 14.72 1.07
C LEU A 167 -10.28 14.15 0.22
N VAL A 168 -9.75 14.94 -0.72
CA VAL A 168 -8.57 14.56 -1.52
C VAL A 168 -7.36 14.30 -0.61
N ALA A 169 -7.18 15.08 0.46
CA ALA A 169 -6.09 14.86 1.43
C ALA A 169 -6.24 13.52 2.13
N TYR A 170 -7.44 13.18 2.59
CA TYR A 170 -7.75 11.88 3.21
C TYR A 170 -7.52 10.72 2.26
N ALA A 171 -8.02 10.85 1.02
CA ALA A 171 -7.82 9.84 -0.02
C ALA A 171 -6.34 9.60 -0.29
N TRP A 172 -5.58 10.68 -0.49
CA TRP A 172 -4.16 10.61 -0.79
C TRP A 172 -3.39 10.02 0.38
N CYS A 173 -3.50 10.60 1.57
CA CYS A 173 -2.73 10.20 2.74
C CYS A 173 -3.01 8.75 3.16
N PHE A 174 -4.28 8.36 3.30
CA PHE A 174 -4.61 7.02 3.81
C PHE A 174 -4.47 5.94 2.74
N TYR A 175 -5.05 6.09 1.55
CA TYR A 175 -4.98 5.02 0.56
C TYR A 175 -3.56 4.85 0.02
N MET A 176 -2.81 5.93 -0.24
CA MET A 176 -1.43 5.79 -0.73
C MET A 176 -0.51 5.21 0.35
N ALA A 177 -0.78 5.44 1.64
CA ALA A 177 -0.06 4.78 2.72
C ALA A 177 -0.28 3.26 2.67
N VAL A 178 -1.51 2.79 2.49
CA VAL A 178 -1.81 1.34 2.38
C VAL A 178 -1.17 0.74 1.12
N PHE A 179 -1.24 1.41 -0.04
CA PHE A 179 -0.61 0.93 -1.28
C PHE A 179 0.92 0.92 -1.25
N SER A 180 1.54 1.84 -0.49
CA SER A 180 2.99 2.02 -0.48
C SER A 180 3.61 1.35 0.74
N GLY A 181 3.52 1.98 1.92
CA GLY A 181 4.06 1.43 3.17
C GLY A 181 3.30 0.20 3.66
N GLY A 182 2.00 0.10 3.36
CA GLY A 182 1.16 -1.01 3.80
C GLY A 182 1.56 -2.37 3.24
N ARG A 183 2.16 -2.43 2.04
CA ARG A 183 2.70 -3.69 1.49
C ARG A 183 3.86 -4.23 2.33
N TRP A 184 4.73 -3.33 2.81
CA TRP A 184 5.81 -3.71 3.73
C TRP A 184 5.25 -4.15 5.08
N ILE A 185 4.32 -3.37 5.66
CA ILE A 185 3.66 -3.72 6.93
C ILE A 185 3.03 -5.11 6.81
N ARG A 186 2.25 -5.36 5.76
CA ARG A 186 1.64 -6.65 5.47
C ARG A 186 2.67 -7.78 5.38
N GLY A 187 3.81 -7.53 4.74
CA GLY A 187 4.92 -8.48 4.67
C GLY A 187 5.46 -8.86 6.05
N GLU A 188 5.53 -7.92 6.99
CA GLU A 188 5.90 -8.21 8.38
C GLU A 188 4.79 -8.94 9.14
N LEU A 189 3.52 -8.55 8.96
CA LEU A 189 2.37 -9.21 9.61
C LEU A 189 2.27 -10.70 9.21
N VAL A 190 2.47 -11.01 7.92
CA VAL A 190 2.41 -12.40 7.42
C VAL A 190 3.50 -13.29 8.02
N LYS A 191 4.66 -12.74 8.41
CA LYS A 191 5.74 -13.51 9.04
C LYS A 191 5.40 -14.02 10.44
N ALA A 192 4.34 -13.50 11.07
CA ALA A 192 3.93 -13.93 12.40
C ALA A 192 3.40 -15.38 12.44
N GLY A 193 3.02 -15.95 11.30
CA GLY A 193 2.52 -17.34 11.22
C GLY A 193 1.03 -17.46 11.53
N GLU A 194 0.42 -18.55 11.06
CA GLU A 194 -1.02 -18.83 11.23
C GLU A 194 -1.38 -18.98 12.71
N GLU A 195 -0.50 -19.60 13.49
CA GLU A 195 -0.67 -19.86 14.91
C GLU A 195 -0.80 -18.60 15.76
N PHE A 196 -0.25 -17.47 15.28
CA PHE A 196 -0.37 -16.17 15.94
C PHE A 196 -1.74 -15.54 15.70
N TRP A 197 -2.28 -15.67 14.48
CA TRP A 197 -3.53 -15.02 14.08
C TRP A 197 -4.77 -15.81 14.50
N VAL A 198 -4.72 -17.13 14.44
CA VAL A 198 -5.88 -17.99 14.73
C VAL A 198 -6.03 -18.16 16.23
N HIS A 199 -7.08 -17.57 16.80
CA HIS A 199 -7.51 -17.89 18.16
C HIS A 199 -7.92 -19.36 18.23
N ARG A 200 -7.08 -20.20 18.84
CA ARG A 200 -7.57 -21.50 19.33
C ARG A 200 -8.60 -21.18 20.40
N VAL A 201 -9.87 -21.36 20.09
CA VAL A 201 -10.94 -21.43 21.09
C VAL A 201 -10.50 -22.50 22.10
N ARG A 202 -9.93 -22.03 23.20
CA ARG A 202 -9.48 -22.85 24.32
C ARG A 202 -10.64 -22.95 25.28
N ASP A 203 -11.72 -23.61 24.86
CA ASP A 203 -12.81 -24.02 25.73
C ASP A 203 -13.35 -25.38 25.28
N GLY A 204 -12.86 -26.44 25.92
CA GLY A 204 -13.72 -27.27 26.77
C GLY A 204 -14.94 -27.98 26.20
N GLN A 205 -15.14 -28.10 24.88
CA GLN A 205 -16.15 -28.99 24.32
C GLN A 205 -15.54 -29.80 23.18
N GLY A 206 -15.04 -30.98 23.54
CA GLY A 206 -14.83 -32.07 22.60
C GLY A 206 -16.15 -32.37 21.91
N THR A 207 -16.29 -31.87 20.69
CA THR A 207 -17.14 -32.50 19.69
C THR A 207 -16.19 -33.15 18.72
N ASP A 208 -15.99 -34.45 18.93
CA ASP A 208 -15.46 -35.36 17.93
C ASP A 208 -16.26 -35.17 16.64
N THR A 209 -15.76 -34.34 15.74
CA THR A 209 -16.20 -34.37 14.36
C THR A 209 -15.23 -35.29 13.62
N GLN A 210 -15.37 -36.58 13.91
CA GLN A 210 -14.89 -37.63 13.02
C GLN A 210 -15.43 -37.37 11.61
N GLY A 211 -14.56 -37.62 10.63
CA GLY A 211 -14.71 -37.25 9.24
C GLY A 211 -16.10 -37.49 8.65
N LYS A 212 -16.65 -36.45 8.04
CA LYS A 212 -17.50 -36.61 6.87
C LYS A 212 -16.72 -36.12 5.67
N GLU A 213 -16.10 -37.08 4.99
CA GLU A 213 -15.72 -36.97 3.58
C GLU A 213 -17.01 -36.73 2.76
N GLY A 214 -17.40 -35.46 2.66
CA GLY A 214 -18.38 -34.99 1.70
C GLY A 214 -17.71 -34.82 0.36
N LYS A 215 -17.90 -35.82 -0.53
CA LYS A 215 -17.54 -35.74 -1.95
C LYS A 215 -18.17 -34.51 -2.59
N GLY A 216 -17.30 -33.58 -2.98
CA GLY A 216 -17.60 -32.36 -3.69
C GLY A 216 -16.32 -31.55 -3.84
N GLN A 217 -15.27 -32.17 -4.39
CA GLN A 217 -14.06 -31.45 -4.79
C GLN A 217 -14.41 -30.58 -6.00
N GLU A 218 -14.92 -29.38 -5.74
CA GLU A 218 -14.60 -28.25 -6.61
C GLU A 218 -13.09 -28.06 -6.51
N GLU A 219 -12.38 -28.17 -7.62
CA GLU A 219 -10.96 -27.81 -7.75
C GLU A 219 -10.82 -26.30 -7.48
N GLN A 220 -10.86 -25.90 -6.22
CA GLN A 220 -10.54 -24.55 -5.80
C GLN A 220 -9.03 -24.37 -6.00
N SER A 221 -8.66 -23.36 -6.76
CA SER A 221 -7.25 -23.08 -7.05
C SER A 221 -6.47 -22.86 -5.75
N GLU A 222 -5.18 -23.21 -5.75
CA GLU A 222 -4.29 -23.00 -4.61
C GLU A 222 -4.26 -21.52 -4.17
N GLU A 223 -4.52 -20.60 -5.10
CA GLU A 223 -4.70 -19.17 -4.86
C GLU A 223 -5.95 -18.85 -4.05
N GLU A 224 -7.11 -19.42 -4.38
CA GLU A 224 -8.36 -19.21 -3.63
C GLU A 224 -8.25 -19.74 -2.19
N MET A 225 -7.62 -20.89 -2.00
CA MET A 225 -7.38 -21.47 -0.68
C MET A 225 -6.43 -20.61 0.16
N THR A 226 -5.38 -20.07 -0.45
CA THR A 226 -4.43 -19.16 0.22
C THR A 226 -5.09 -17.83 0.58
N GLN A 227 -5.98 -17.33 -0.27
CA GLN A 227 -6.71 -16.09 -0.04
C GLN A 227 -7.75 -16.22 1.08
N ARG A 228 -8.45 -17.37 1.16
CA ARG A 228 -9.36 -17.68 2.28
C ARG A 228 -8.61 -17.77 3.61
N LYS A 229 -7.49 -18.51 3.66
CA LYS A 229 -6.65 -18.59 4.88
C LYS A 229 -6.19 -17.22 5.37
N LYS A 230 -5.84 -16.31 4.46
CA LYS A 230 -5.44 -14.93 4.81
C LYS A 230 -6.60 -14.06 5.26
N SER A 231 -7.82 -14.32 4.76
CA SER A 231 -9.03 -13.67 5.24
C SER A 231 -9.30 -14.02 6.71
N ASP A 232 -9.01 -15.27 7.09
CA ASP A 232 -9.19 -15.77 8.46
C ASP A 232 -8.19 -15.18 9.46
N TRP A 233 -7.14 -14.48 8.99
CA TRP A 233 -6.17 -13.81 9.86
C TRP A 233 -6.60 -12.39 10.26
N GLY A 234 -7.69 -11.85 9.71
CA GLY A 234 -8.11 -10.48 9.95
C GLY A 234 -7.11 -9.45 9.38
N LEU A 235 -6.56 -9.72 8.20
CA LEU A 235 -5.61 -8.85 7.51
C LEU A 235 -6.15 -8.24 6.20
N ASN A 236 -7.46 -8.35 5.92
CA ASN A 236 -8.08 -7.92 4.67
C ASN A 236 -7.87 -6.44 4.36
N PHE A 237 -7.72 -5.58 5.37
CA PHE A 237 -7.42 -4.16 5.24
C PHE A 237 -6.22 -3.91 4.32
N TRP A 238 -5.20 -4.76 4.42
CA TRP A 238 -3.95 -4.65 3.68
C TRP A 238 -3.98 -5.29 2.29
N TYR A 239 -5.05 -5.98 1.93
CA TYR A 239 -5.21 -6.61 0.62
C TYR A 239 -6.18 -5.81 -0.26
N PHE A 240 -5.86 -5.70 -1.54
CA PHE A 240 -6.79 -5.19 -2.54
C PHE A 240 -7.25 -6.34 -3.44
N ALA A 241 -8.45 -6.23 -3.98
CA ALA A 241 -8.95 -7.22 -4.92
C ALA A 241 -8.24 -7.09 -6.28
N GLY A 242 -8.25 -8.17 -7.07
CA GLY A 242 -7.69 -8.21 -8.42
C GLY A 242 -6.28 -8.84 -8.46
N GLU A 243 -5.88 -9.28 -9.65
CA GLU A 243 -4.63 -9.99 -9.92
C GLU A 243 -3.38 -9.16 -9.59
N PHE A 244 -3.50 -7.84 -9.67
CA PHE A 244 -2.40 -6.91 -9.39
C PHE A 244 -2.44 -6.34 -7.97
N ASP A 245 -3.24 -6.94 -7.07
CA ASP A 245 -3.38 -6.54 -5.67
C ASP A 245 -3.55 -5.01 -5.53
N GLY A 246 -4.45 -4.47 -6.36
CA GLY A 246 -4.87 -3.07 -6.41
C GLY A 246 -3.89 -2.09 -7.04
N GLU A 247 -2.79 -2.51 -7.68
CA GLU A 247 -1.95 -1.57 -8.44
C GLU A 247 -2.73 -0.90 -9.59
N ASP A 248 -3.67 -1.61 -10.21
CA ASP A 248 -4.64 -1.08 -11.18
C ASP A 248 -5.54 0.00 -10.55
N ILE A 249 -6.09 -0.25 -9.37
CA ILE A 249 -6.92 0.71 -8.61
C ILE A 249 -6.11 1.97 -8.27
N LYS A 250 -4.86 1.80 -7.83
CA LYS A 250 -3.93 2.89 -7.49
C LYS A 250 -3.58 3.75 -8.71
N VAL A 251 -3.28 3.11 -9.84
CA VAL A 251 -2.99 3.82 -11.10
C VAL A 251 -4.22 4.62 -11.54
N GLU A 252 -5.40 4.01 -11.49
CA GLU A 252 -6.65 4.68 -11.87
C GLU A 252 -6.96 5.87 -10.96
N PHE A 253 -6.83 5.72 -9.64
CA PHE A 253 -6.98 6.82 -8.68
C PHE A 253 -6.03 7.98 -9.01
N LYS A 254 -4.74 7.70 -9.24
CA LYS A 254 -3.75 8.72 -9.59
C LYS A 254 -4.07 9.42 -10.91
N ARG A 255 -4.54 8.66 -11.92
CA ARG A 255 -4.95 9.19 -13.22
C ARG A 255 -6.14 10.15 -13.08
N ARG A 256 -7.17 9.77 -12.30
CA ARG A 256 -8.34 10.62 -12.04
C ARG A 256 -7.97 11.90 -11.30
N LEU A 257 -7.07 11.81 -10.31
CA LEU A 257 -6.57 12.97 -9.58
C LEU A 257 -5.77 13.92 -10.50
N ALA A 258 -4.88 13.38 -11.34
CA ALA A 258 -4.11 14.17 -12.30
C ALA A 258 -5.01 14.88 -13.32
N ALA A 259 -6.08 14.23 -13.78
CA ALA A 259 -7.04 14.82 -14.71
C ALA A 259 -7.81 16.02 -14.12
N ALA A 260 -7.83 16.16 -12.80
CA ALA A 260 -8.53 17.24 -12.10
C ALA A 260 -7.59 18.32 -11.54
N GLU A 261 -6.31 18.37 -11.96
CA GLU A 261 -5.36 19.34 -11.41
C GLU A 261 -5.80 20.80 -11.58
N SER A 262 -6.46 21.11 -12.71
CA SER A 262 -6.97 22.44 -13.02
C SER A 262 -8.33 22.74 -12.37
N LEU A 263 -8.95 21.78 -11.68
CA LEU A 263 -10.23 21.97 -11.00
C LEU A 263 -10.06 22.82 -9.74
N PHE A 264 -8.94 22.66 -9.03
CA PHE A 264 -8.70 23.32 -7.76
C PHE A 264 -8.13 24.72 -7.95
N THR A 265 -8.77 25.69 -7.29
CA THR A 265 -8.19 27.02 -7.10
C THR A 265 -6.90 26.94 -6.27
N PRO A 266 -6.00 27.93 -6.37
CA PRO A 266 -4.81 27.98 -5.53
C PRO A 266 -5.10 27.89 -4.02
N SER A 267 -6.19 28.50 -3.56
CA SER A 267 -6.64 28.42 -2.16
C SER A 267 -7.09 27.01 -1.76
N GLU A 268 -7.84 26.32 -2.62
CA GLU A 268 -8.29 24.94 -2.33
C GLU A 268 -7.10 23.96 -2.29
N ARG A 269 -6.07 24.18 -3.12
CA ARG A 269 -4.83 23.39 -3.05
C ARG A 269 -4.12 23.59 -1.71
N VAL A 270 -4.03 24.84 -1.23
CA VAL A 270 -3.48 25.15 0.10
C VAL A 270 -4.29 24.44 1.19
N ASP A 271 -5.62 24.47 1.12
CA ASP A 271 -6.48 23.76 2.08
C ASP A 271 -6.19 22.24 2.10
N ILE A 272 -6.06 21.61 0.93
CA ILE A 272 -5.74 20.17 0.82
C ILE A 272 -4.38 19.87 1.44
N ILE A 273 -3.37 20.73 1.21
CA ILE A 273 -2.03 20.56 1.75
C ILE A 273 -2.00 20.72 3.28
N GLU A 274 -2.66 21.75 3.81
CA GLU A 274 -2.75 21.97 5.26
C GLU A 274 -3.55 20.86 5.95
N GLU A 275 -4.60 20.35 5.31
CA GLU A 275 -5.34 19.20 5.84
C GLU A 275 -4.46 17.94 5.84
N ALA A 276 -3.66 17.71 4.80
CA ALA A 276 -2.71 16.59 4.77
C ALA A 276 -1.70 16.66 5.93
N LYS A 277 -1.14 17.85 6.23
CA LYS A 277 -0.28 18.04 7.41
C LYS A 277 -1.01 17.72 8.71
N THR A 278 -2.28 18.11 8.80
CA THR A 278 -3.13 17.86 9.97
C THR A 278 -3.40 16.36 10.16
N ILE A 279 -3.68 15.62 9.08
CA ILE A 279 -3.83 14.15 9.10
C ILE A 279 -2.58 13.47 9.69
N PHE A 280 -1.39 13.87 9.26
CA PHE A 280 -0.14 13.31 9.80
C PHE A 280 0.04 13.63 11.29
N LYS A 281 -0.29 14.86 11.72
CA LYS A 281 -0.21 15.24 13.15
C LYS A 281 -1.17 14.41 14.00
N PHE A 282 -2.43 14.28 13.60
CA PHE A 282 -3.39 13.43 14.30
C PHE A 282 -2.93 11.97 14.35
N SER A 283 -2.39 11.45 13.25
CA SER A 283 -1.90 10.06 13.19
C SER A 283 -0.70 9.85 14.12
N ALA A 284 0.23 10.81 14.19
CA ALA A 284 1.37 10.76 15.11
C ALA A 284 0.91 10.82 16.58
N SER A 285 0.01 11.76 16.92
CA SER A 285 -0.56 11.87 18.26
C SER A 285 -1.35 10.63 18.65
N LEU A 286 -2.02 9.96 17.71
CA LEU A 286 -2.73 8.72 17.98
C LEU A 286 -1.76 7.58 18.32
N VAL A 287 -0.62 7.48 17.63
CA VAL A 287 0.42 6.49 17.97
C VAL A 287 1.04 6.79 19.32
N GLU A 288 1.34 8.06 19.63
CA GLU A 288 1.85 8.47 20.95
C GLU A 288 0.86 8.20 22.07
N GLY A 289 -0.43 8.50 21.86
CA GLY A 289 -1.48 8.20 22.84
C GLY A 289 -1.68 6.69 23.06
N LEU A 290 -1.50 5.88 22.02
CA LEU A 290 -1.49 4.42 22.16
C LEU A 290 -0.28 3.94 22.96
N ASP A 291 0.90 4.53 22.76
CA ASP A 291 2.09 4.20 23.57
C ASP A 291 1.83 4.46 25.06
N GLU A 292 1.23 5.61 25.38
CA GLU A 292 0.85 6.00 26.74
C GLU A 292 -0.19 5.05 27.34
N GLN A 293 -1.27 4.79 26.60
CA GLN A 293 -2.36 3.92 27.05
C GLN A 293 -1.91 2.47 27.30
N LEU A 294 -0.99 1.96 26.48
CA LEU A 294 -0.48 0.59 26.57
C LEU A 294 0.74 0.46 27.50
N GLY A 295 1.27 1.56 28.03
CA GLY A 295 2.49 1.54 28.86
C GLY A 295 3.71 1.03 28.09
N THR A 296 3.87 1.44 26.83
CA THR A 296 4.90 0.92 25.93
C THR A 296 6.30 1.19 26.47
N ASP A 297 7.15 0.15 26.52
CA ASP A 297 8.56 0.28 26.94
C ASP A 297 9.37 1.08 25.90
N MET A 298 9.51 2.38 26.19
CA MET A 298 10.21 3.31 25.31
C MET A 298 11.72 3.03 25.18
N GLU A 299 12.34 2.37 26.16
CA GLU A 299 13.74 1.94 26.05
C GLU A 299 13.87 0.75 25.10
N LYS A 300 12.91 -0.18 25.12
CA LYS A 300 12.82 -1.24 24.10
C LYS A 300 12.58 -0.65 22.70
N VAL A 301 11.71 0.35 22.55
CA VAL A 301 11.51 1.05 21.27
C VAL A 301 12.81 1.68 20.76
N LYS A 302 13.57 2.39 21.61
CA LYS A 302 14.87 2.98 21.25
C LYS A 302 15.89 1.93 20.80
N ARG A 303 15.94 0.78 21.48
CA ARG A 303 16.83 -0.34 21.09
C ARG A 303 16.44 -0.90 19.72
N LEU A 304 15.15 -1.13 19.48
CA LEU A 304 14.65 -1.63 18.18
C LEU A 304 14.92 -0.64 17.05
N ASP A 305 14.70 0.66 17.26
CA ASP A 305 15.04 1.71 16.28
C ASP A 305 16.54 1.72 15.94
N THR A 306 17.39 1.60 16.96
CA THR A 306 18.85 1.53 16.77
C THR A 306 19.25 0.29 15.96
N MET A 307 18.69 -0.87 16.31
CA MET A 307 18.95 -2.13 15.59
C MET A 307 18.48 -2.06 14.13
N SER A 308 17.29 -1.51 13.88
CA SER A 308 16.75 -1.32 12.53
C SER A 308 17.67 -0.45 11.67
N ARG A 309 18.16 0.67 12.22
CA ARG A 309 19.11 1.55 11.54
C ARG A 309 20.44 0.89 11.24
N LEU A 310 20.96 0.08 12.17
CA LEU A 310 22.21 -0.66 11.96
C LEU A 310 22.04 -1.71 10.86
N ARG A 311 20.91 -2.44 10.83
CA ARG A 311 20.57 -3.38 9.75
C ARG A 311 20.47 -2.69 8.41
N ALA A 312 19.74 -1.58 8.32
CA ALA A 312 19.61 -0.82 7.08
C ALA A 312 20.97 -0.33 6.54
N LYS A 313 21.86 0.15 7.42
CA LYS A 313 23.24 0.53 7.05
C LYS A 313 24.07 -0.66 6.57
N ALA A 314 23.94 -1.82 7.20
CA ALA A 314 24.64 -3.03 6.80
C ALA A 314 24.17 -3.53 5.44
N GLU A 315 22.85 -3.55 5.19
CA GLU A 315 22.26 -3.91 3.91
C GLU A 315 22.67 -2.94 2.79
N GLU A 316 22.72 -1.63 3.07
CA GLU A 316 23.19 -0.65 2.09
C GLU A 316 24.67 -0.83 1.77
N LYS A 317 25.50 -1.09 2.78
CA LYS A 317 26.92 -1.40 2.60
C LYS A 317 27.10 -2.65 1.73
N GLN A 318 26.37 -3.72 2.03
CA GLN A 318 26.40 -4.96 1.26
C GLN A 318 25.97 -4.74 -0.18
N LYS A 319 24.88 -4.00 -0.43
CA LYS A 319 24.43 -3.67 -1.80
C LYS A 319 25.48 -2.87 -2.57
N ARG A 320 26.17 -1.92 -1.93
CA ARG A 320 27.25 -1.14 -2.55
C ARG A 320 28.46 -2.02 -2.88
N GLU A 321 28.82 -2.93 -1.98
CA GLU A 321 29.91 -3.90 -2.20
C GLU A 321 29.58 -4.84 -3.37
N THR A 322 28.39 -5.43 -3.39
CA THR A 322 27.92 -6.28 -4.51
C THR A 322 27.84 -5.51 -5.83
N ALA A 323 27.36 -4.26 -5.83
CA ALA A 323 27.34 -3.44 -7.04
C ALA A 323 28.75 -3.13 -7.56
N THR A 324 29.70 -2.89 -6.64
CA THR A 324 31.11 -2.65 -6.98
C THR A 324 31.76 -3.92 -7.55
N GLU A 325 31.46 -5.08 -6.97
CA GLU A 325 31.96 -6.38 -7.43
C GLU A 325 31.40 -6.76 -8.80
N ASN A 326 30.10 -6.57 -9.02
CA ASN A 326 29.47 -6.76 -10.32
C ASN A 326 30.07 -5.84 -11.39
N ARG A 327 30.35 -4.58 -11.04
CA ARG A 327 31.01 -3.63 -11.96
C ARG A 327 32.43 -4.08 -12.31
N LYS A 328 33.23 -4.53 -11.33
CA LYS A 328 34.58 -5.08 -11.57
C LYS A 328 34.55 -6.35 -12.42
N GLN A 329 33.57 -7.24 -12.21
CA GLN A 329 33.40 -8.44 -13.04
C GLN A 329 33.03 -8.06 -14.49
N GLN A 330 32.16 -7.07 -14.67
CA GLN A 330 31.79 -6.57 -15.99
C GLN A 330 33.00 -5.92 -16.70
N ASP A 331 33.77 -5.08 -16.00
CA ASP A 331 34.99 -4.46 -16.55
C ASP A 331 36.04 -5.52 -16.91
N ASN A 332 36.23 -6.55 -16.08
CA ASN A 332 37.13 -7.67 -16.39
C ASN A 332 36.68 -8.50 -17.61
N LEU A 333 35.37 -8.67 -17.82
CA LEU A 333 34.83 -9.32 -19.01
C LEU A 333 35.09 -8.48 -20.28
N PHE A 334 34.89 -7.16 -20.20
CA PHE A 334 35.22 -6.24 -21.30
C PHE A 334 36.71 -6.22 -21.60
N GLN A 335 37.58 -6.27 -20.58
CA GLN A 335 39.02 -6.30 -20.77
C GLN A 335 39.49 -7.63 -21.38
N LYS A 336 38.97 -8.78 -20.93
CA LYS A 336 39.23 -10.08 -21.56
C LYS A 336 38.76 -10.14 -23.02
N ALA A 337 37.61 -9.52 -23.34
CA ALA A 337 37.15 -9.41 -24.72
C ALA A 337 38.07 -8.51 -25.56
N GLY A 338 38.55 -7.40 -24.99
CA GLY A 338 39.54 -6.51 -25.63
C GLY A 338 40.89 -7.20 -25.88
N ASP A 339 41.38 -7.98 -24.92
CA ASP A 339 42.63 -8.74 -25.04
C ASP A 339 42.52 -9.87 -26.07
N ALA A 340 41.36 -10.52 -26.17
CA ALA A 340 41.08 -11.49 -27.23
C ALA A 340 41.10 -10.82 -28.62
N VAL A 341 40.49 -9.64 -28.76
CA VAL A 341 40.50 -8.86 -30.02
C VAL A 341 41.93 -8.37 -30.37
N MET A 342 42.74 -8.01 -29.39
CA MET A 342 44.15 -7.63 -29.59
C MET A 342 45.03 -8.83 -29.97
N TRP A 343 44.72 -10.03 -29.46
CA TRP A 343 45.38 -11.27 -29.88
C TRP A 343 45.10 -11.61 -31.35
N PHE A 344 43.88 -11.35 -31.85
CA PHE A 344 43.53 -11.47 -33.27
C PHE A 344 44.20 -10.43 -34.20
N ARG A 345 44.79 -9.36 -33.65
CA ARG A 345 45.47 -8.30 -34.44
C ARG A 345 46.98 -8.50 -34.59
N ARG A 346 47.54 -9.61 -34.08
CA ARG A 346 48.96 -9.93 -34.30
C ARG A 346 49.18 -10.41 -35.75
N PRO A 347 50.11 -9.80 -36.51
CA PRO A 347 50.32 -10.12 -37.92
C PRO A 347 50.77 -11.57 -38.15
N GLU A 348 51.30 -12.25 -37.13
CA GLU A 348 51.70 -13.65 -37.22
C GLU A 348 50.51 -14.63 -37.18
N VAL A 349 49.37 -14.26 -36.59
CA VAL A 349 48.19 -15.12 -36.43
C VAL A 349 47.17 -14.93 -37.57
N THR A 350 47.10 -13.72 -38.15
CA THR A 350 46.29 -13.44 -39.34
C THR A 350 46.83 -14.14 -40.60
N GLY A 351 48.15 -14.28 -40.74
CA GLY A 351 48.74 -15.04 -41.85
C GLY A 351 48.40 -16.52 -41.86
N MET A 352 48.31 -17.16 -40.68
CA MET A 352 47.99 -18.58 -40.55
C MET A 352 46.50 -18.87 -40.81
N LEU A 353 45.60 -17.99 -40.35
CA LEU A 353 44.16 -18.13 -40.59
C LEU A 353 43.75 -17.87 -42.05
N VAL A 354 44.42 -16.93 -42.73
CA VAL A 354 44.21 -16.72 -44.19
C VAL A 354 44.73 -17.93 -44.99
N ALA A 355 45.87 -18.51 -44.60
CA ALA A 355 46.40 -19.72 -45.26
C ALA A 355 45.48 -20.94 -45.08
N VAL A 356 44.90 -21.14 -43.89
CA VAL A 356 43.93 -22.22 -43.63
C VAL A 356 42.60 -21.95 -44.36
N GLY A 357 42.14 -20.70 -44.41
CA GLY A 357 40.95 -20.31 -45.17
C GLY A 357 41.09 -20.53 -46.68
N CYS A 358 42.26 -20.23 -47.26
CA CYS A 358 42.54 -20.49 -48.68
C CYS A 358 42.61 -22.00 -49.00
N LEU A 359 43.13 -22.83 -48.09
CA LEU A 359 43.15 -24.28 -48.25
C LEU A 359 41.74 -24.89 -48.26
N VAL A 360 40.83 -24.38 -47.43
CA VAL A 360 39.42 -24.82 -47.40
C VAL A 360 38.67 -24.40 -48.67
N CYS A 361 38.90 -23.19 -49.19
CA CYS A 361 38.29 -22.76 -50.46
C CYS A 361 38.77 -23.55 -51.68
N VAL A 362 40.04 -24.00 -51.71
CA VAL A 362 40.57 -24.85 -52.80
C VAL A 362 40.01 -26.28 -52.73
N LEU A 363 39.73 -26.79 -51.53
CA LEU A 363 39.08 -28.10 -51.35
C LEU A 363 37.59 -28.07 -51.71
N LEU A 364 36.88 -26.98 -51.40
CA LEU A 364 35.45 -26.84 -51.71
C LEU A 364 35.16 -26.54 -53.19
N LEU A 365 36.15 -26.05 -53.95
CA LEU A 365 36.03 -25.83 -55.40
C LEU A 365 36.44 -27.04 -56.25
N ARG A 366 36.80 -28.19 -55.63
CA ARG A 366 37.16 -29.44 -56.33
C ARG A 366 36.19 -30.62 -56.11
N LEU A 367 35.01 -30.36 -55.51
CA LEU A 367 33.88 -31.29 -55.41
C LEU A 367 32.63 -30.47 -55.76
N ASP A 368 31.85 -30.66 -56.83
CA ASP A 368 31.80 -31.68 -57.88
C ASP A 368 30.85 -31.14 -59.02
N PRO A 369 30.70 -31.87 -60.15
CA PRO A 369 30.12 -31.41 -61.41
C PRO A 369 28.61 -31.68 -61.60
N VAL A 370 27.99 -30.83 -62.42
CA VAL A 370 27.14 -31.14 -63.60
C VAL A 370 26.15 -32.34 -63.54
N SER A 371 24.87 -31.96 -63.32
CA SER A 371 23.67 -32.25 -64.16
C SER A 371 22.80 -33.51 -64.01
N VAL A 372 21.52 -33.26 -64.39
CA VAL A 372 20.45 -34.12 -64.95
C VAL A 372 19.38 -34.60 -63.95
N PHE A 373 18.06 -34.66 -64.21
CA PHE A 373 17.05 -34.01 -65.09
C PHE A 373 15.69 -34.71 -64.77
N GLU A 374 14.55 -34.03 -65.00
CA GLU A 374 13.14 -34.54 -65.16
C GLU A 374 12.51 -35.47 -64.09
N GLY A 375 11.21 -35.44 -63.77
CA GLY A 375 10.03 -34.79 -64.33
C GLY A 375 8.74 -35.42 -63.72
N ILE A 376 7.61 -34.73 -63.95
CA ILE A 376 6.20 -34.95 -63.51
C ILE A 376 5.83 -34.41 -62.12
#